data_AF-A0A2M9QBM9-F1
#
_entry.id   AF-A0A2M9QBM9-F1
#
_cell.length_a   1.000
_cell.length_b   1.000
_cell.length_c   1.000
_cell.angle_alpha   90.00
_cell.angle_beta   90.00
_cell.angle_gamma   90.00
#
_symmetry.space_group_name_H-M   'P 1'
#
loop_
_entity.id
_entity.type
_entity.pdbx_description
1 polymer ?
#
loop_
_entity_poly.entity_id
_entity_poly.type
_entity_poly.pdbx_seq_one_letter_code
_entity_poly.pdbx_strand_id
1 'polypeptide(L)'
;MNTVKSTTLAIQHLLAMYAGAILVPLIIGGAIGFDSAQRTYLVAIDIMMCGIATLLQVYSGKMIGIGLPVVLGCTFTAVSPIIAIGTNPEQGITDIYGSIIASGIIIMIIAGF
;
A
#
# COMPACT_ATOMS: atom_id res chain seq x y z
N MET A 1 17.18 -21.80 13.16
CA MET A 1 17.55 -20.39 12.90
C MET A 1 17.71 -19.69 14.23
N ASN A 2 18.79 -18.92 14.42
CA ASN A 2 19.00 -18.19 15.67
C ASN A 2 17.97 -17.04 15.73
N THR A 3 17.04 -17.05 16.69
CA THR A 3 15.89 -16.12 16.75
C THR A 3 16.34 -14.66 16.64
N VAL A 4 17.46 -14.32 17.28
CA VAL A 4 18.08 -12.98 17.23
C VAL A 4 18.41 -12.56 15.80
N LYS A 5 19.01 -13.43 14.98
CA LYS A 5 19.35 -13.12 13.58
C LYS A 5 18.09 -12.87 12.75
N SER A 6 17.04 -13.68 12.95
CA SER A 6 15.77 -13.53 12.23
C SER A 6 15.09 -12.20 12.57
N THR A 7 15.10 -11.82 13.85
CA THR A 7 14.52 -10.54 14.29
C THR A 7 15.29 -9.34 13.75
N THR A 8 16.64 -9.37 13.79
CA THR A 8 17.46 -8.29 13.22
C THR A 8 17.22 -8.15 11.71
N LEU A 9 17.13 -9.26 10.98
CA LEU A 9 16.91 -9.23 9.53
C LEU A 9 15.50 -8.72 9.18
N ALA A 10 14.49 -9.12 9.95
CA ALA A 10 13.12 -8.60 9.80
C ALA A 10 13.05 -7.08 10.04
N ILE A 11 13.76 -6.57 11.04
CA ILE A 11 13.86 -5.12 11.29
C ILE A 11 14.56 -4.41 10.12
N GLN A 12 15.66 -4.95 9.61
CA GLN A 12 16.34 -4.36 8.45
C GLN A 12 15.44 -4.32 7.22
N HIS A 13 14.67 -5.38 7.00
CA HIS A 13 13.74 -5.46 5.87
C HIS A 13 12.58 -4.46 6.01
N LEU A 14 12.04 -4.32 7.22
CA LEU A 14 11.02 -3.30 7.54
C LEU A 14 11.55 -1.88 7.33
N LEU A 15 12.74 -1.57 7.84
CA LEU A 15 13.35 -0.24 7.71
C LEU A 15 13.68 0.10 6.24
N ALA A 16 14.12 -0.89 5.47
CA ALA A 16 14.36 -0.72 4.03
C ALA A 16 13.06 -0.42 3.27
N MET A 17 11.96 -1.10 3.61
CA MET A 17 10.65 -0.85 3.01
C MET A 17 10.05 0.49 3.45
N TYR A 18 10.21 0.87 4.72
CA TYR A 18 9.70 2.13 5.29
C TYR A 18 10.17 3.36 4.51
N ALA A 19 11.45 3.39 4.11
CA ALA A 19 12.01 4.52 3.36
C ALA A 19 11.26 4.80 2.04
N GLY A 20 10.77 3.76 1.36
CA GLY A 20 9.98 3.91 0.13
C GLY A 20 8.49 4.07 0.37
N ALA A 21 7.93 3.38 1.38
CA ALA A 21 6.50 3.34 1.64
C ALA A 21 5.93 4.69 2.09
N ILE A 22 6.65 5.44 2.94
CA ILE A 22 6.15 6.73 3.45
C ILE A 22 6.02 7.83 2.40
N LEU A 23 6.78 7.75 1.30
CA LEU A 23 6.82 8.79 0.27
C LEU A 23 5.47 8.91 -0.46
N VAL A 24 4.85 7.79 -0.81
CA VAL A 24 3.60 7.74 -1.58
C VAL A 24 2.44 8.47 -0.87
N PRO A 25 2.04 8.13 0.37
CA PRO A 25 0.97 8.81 1.08
C PRO A 25 1.29 10.27 1.41
N LEU A 26 2.57 10.62 1.62
CA LEU A 26 2.98 12.01 1.84
C LEU A 26 2.83 12.86 0.57
N ILE A 27 3.20 12.33 -0.60
CA ILE A 27 3.03 13.01 -1.89
C ILE A 27 1.54 13.21 -2.18
N ILE A 28 0.72 12.17 -2.03
CA ILE A 28 -0.72 12.23 -2.26
C ILE A 28 -1.39 13.22 -1.29
N GLY A 29 -1.14 13.07 0.02
CA GLY A 29 -1.73 13.95 1.03
C GLY A 29 -1.26 15.40 0.93
N GLY A 30 -0.03 15.63 0.46
CA GLY A 30 0.47 16.97 0.15
C GLY A 30 -0.23 17.61 -1.06
N ALA A 31 -0.47 16.83 -2.12
CA ALA A 31 -1.10 17.31 -3.34
C ALA A 31 -2.61 17.59 -3.18
N ILE A 32 -3.31 16.81 -2.35
CA ILE A 32 -4.75 16.98 -2.05
C ILE A 32 -4.97 18.03 -0.95
N GLY A 33 -3.91 18.49 -0.27
CA GLY A 33 -3.99 19.54 0.74
C GLY A 33 -4.44 19.07 2.13
N PHE A 34 -4.21 17.79 2.46
CA PHE A 34 -4.51 17.25 3.79
C PHE A 34 -3.67 17.91 4.89
N ASP A 35 -4.21 17.99 6.09
CA ASP A 35 -3.48 18.49 7.26
C ASP A 35 -2.36 17.53 7.69
N SER A 36 -1.38 18.04 8.45
CA SER A 36 -0.27 17.26 9.01
C SER A 36 -0.72 16.03 9.80
N ALA A 37 -1.83 16.13 10.55
CA ALA A 37 -2.41 15.00 11.28
C ALA A 37 -2.97 13.94 10.33
N GLN A 38 -3.65 14.37 9.26
CA GLN A 38 -4.23 13.47 8.26
C GLN A 38 -3.15 12.75 7.43
N ARG A 39 -2.06 13.43 7.08
CA ARG A 39 -0.92 12.81 6.38
C ARG A 39 -0.23 11.75 7.24
N THR A 40 -0.04 12.04 8.52
CA THR A 40 0.51 11.07 9.49
C THR A 40 -0.39 9.85 9.62
N TYR A 41 -1.71 10.07 9.63
CA TYR A 41 -2.70 9.00 9.67
C TYR A 41 -2.66 8.14 8.39
N LEU A 42 -2.52 8.75 7.21
CA LEU A 42 -2.36 8.02 5.94
C LEU A 42 -1.10 7.13 5.95
N VAL A 43 0.03 7.64 6.45
CA VAL A 43 1.27 6.86 6.57
C VAL A 43 1.08 5.67 7.53
N ALA A 44 0.43 5.89 8.66
CA ALA A 44 0.17 4.82 9.63
C ALA A 44 -0.73 3.72 9.05
N ILE A 45 -1.78 4.10 8.32
CA ILE A 45 -2.67 3.16 7.62
C ILE A 45 -1.91 2.41 6.53
N ASP A 46 -1.07 3.10 5.75
CA ASP A 46 -0.31 2.49 4.66
C ASP A 46 0.60 1.37 5.18
N ILE A 47 1.41 1.65 6.20
CA ILE A 47 2.31 0.66 6.79
C ILE A 47 1.52 -0.52 7.39
N MET A 48 0.39 -0.24 8.05
CA MET A 48 -0.48 -1.28 8.60
C MET A 48 -1.05 -2.18 7.50
N MET A 49 -1.58 -1.59 6.43
CA MET A 49 -2.16 -2.33 5.31
C MET A 49 -1.11 -3.10 4.52
N CYS A 50 0.09 -2.54 4.32
CA CYS A 50 1.21 -3.24 3.70
C CYS A 50 1.65 -4.47 4.52
N GLY A 51 1.62 -4.36 5.86
CA GLY A 51 1.86 -5.49 6.76
C GLY A 51 0.81 -6.59 6.58
N ILE A 52 -0.48 -6.22 6.58
CA ILE A 52 -1.60 -7.16 6.36
C ILE A 52 -1.48 -7.82 4.98
N ALA A 53 -1.20 -7.03 3.94
CA ALA A 53 -1.03 -7.53 2.57
C ALA A 53 0.13 -8.53 2.49
N THR A 54 1.27 -8.21 3.09
CA THR A 54 2.44 -9.10 3.13
C THR A 54 2.14 -10.40 3.88
N LEU A 55 1.40 -10.35 4.99
CA LEU A 55 0.94 -11.55 5.70
C LEU A 55 0.01 -12.41 4.84
N LEU A 56 -0.92 -11.76 4.12
CA LEU A 56 -1.84 -12.40 3.19
C LEU A 56 -1.09 -13.03 2.00
N GLN A 57 0.01 -12.43 1.54
CA GLN A 57 0.87 -12.95 0.48
C GLN A 57 1.68 -14.19 0.91
N VAL A 58 2.13 -14.21 2.17
CA VAL A 58 2.86 -15.32 2.79
C VAL A 58 1.93 -16.50 3.07
N TYR A 59 0.66 -16.25 3.38
CA TYR A 59 -0.33 -17.31 3.50
C TYR A 59 -0.49 -18.02 2.16
N SER A 60 -0.26 -19.34 2.13
CA SER A 60 -0.36 -20.14 0.90
C SER A 60 -1.75 -20.74 0.78
N GLY A 61 -2.60 -20.11 -0.04
CA GLY A 61 -3.94 -20.59 -0.39
C GLY A 61 -4.11 -20.68 -1.91
N LYS A 62 -4.91 -21.64 -2.39
CA LYS A 62 -5.13 -21.91 -3.83
C LYS A 62 -5.69 -20.73 -4.64
N MET A 63 -6.17 -19.67 -3.98
CA MET A 63 -6.67 -18.42 -4.57
C MET A 63 -6.02 -17.16 -3.96
N ILE A 64 -5.24 -17.27 -2.89
CA ILE A 64 -4.73 -16.13 -2.12
C ILE A 64 -3.30 -16.45 -1.66
N GLY A 65 -2.36 -15.62 -2.11
CA GLY A 65 -0.95 -15.67 -1.72
C GLY A 65 -0.13 -16.74 -2.45
N ILE A 66 1.09 -16.39 -2.81
CA ILE A 66 2.01 -17.26 -3.55
C ILE A 66 2.90 -18.11 -2.64
N GLY A 67 2.73 -18.00 -1.32
CA GLY A 67 3.52 -18.73 -0.32
C GLY A 67 4.99 -18.31 -0.23
N LEU A 68 5.35 -17.16 -0.80
CA LEU A 68 6.71 -16.61 -0.79
C LEU A 68 6.75 -15.34 0.08
N PRO A 69 7.89 -15.08 0.77
CA PRO A 69 8.10 -13.88 1.56
C PRO A 69 8.35 -12.66 0.66
N VAL A 70 7.30 -12.18 0.01
CA VAL A 70 7.31 -10.97 -0.82
C VAL A 70 6.66 -9.83 -0.04
N VAL A 71 7.43 -8.78 0.23
CA VAL A 71 6.91 -7.57 0.88
C VAL A 71 6.12 -6.75 -0.13
N LEU A 72 4.85 -6.52 0.19
CA LEU A 72 3.96 -5.66 -0.57
C LEU A 72 4.03 -4.24 -0.03
N GLY A 73 4.11 -3.27 -0.93
CA GLY A 73 4.18 -1.85 -0.61
C GLY A 73 3.31 -1.01 -1.55
N CYS A 74 3.15 0.27 -1.23
CA CYS A 74 2.47 1.22 -2.10
C CYS A 74 3.24 1.47 -3.41
N THR A 75 2.52 1.49 -4.53
CA THR A 75 3.11 1.74 -5.86
C THR A 75 3.10 3.21 -6.22
N PHE A 76 4.23 3.70 -6.75
CA PHE A 76 4.33 5.06 -7.30
C PHE A 76 3.51 5.26 -8.57
N THR A 77 3.15 4.18 -9.27
CA THR A 77 2.40 4.24 -10.53
C THR A 77 0.97 4.78 -10.35
N ALA A 78 0.38 4.55 -9.17
CA ALA A 78 -0.98 5.01 -8.85
C ALA A 78 -1.02 6.45 -8.32
N VAL A 79 0.13 7.08 -8.03
CA VAL A 79 0.19 8.42 -7.43
C VAL A 79 -0.41 9.48 -8.37
N SER A 80 -0.01 9.49 -9.64
CA SER A 80 -0.47 10.52 -10.59
C SER A 80 -1.99 10.47 -10.85
N PRO A 81 -2.61 9.29 -11.09
CA PRO A 81 -4.07 9.19 -11.21
C PRO A 81 -4.82 9.62 -9.95
N ILE A 82 -4.32 9.23 -8.76
CA ILE A 82 -4.95 9.59 -7.49
C ILE A 82 -4.97 11.11 -7.28
N ILE A 83 -3.85 11.78 -7.58
CA ILE A 83 -3.76 13.24 -7.50
C ILE A 83 -4.71 13.88 -8.51
N ALA A 84 -4.72 13.41 -9.76
CA ALA A 84 -5.60 13.94 -10.79
C ALA A 84 -7.08 13.91 -10.37
N ILE A 85 -7.54 12.77 -9.85
CA ILE A 85 -8.92 12.61 -9.33
C ILE A 85 -9.15 13.49 -8.10
N GLY A 86 -8.21 13.52 -7.15
CA GLY A 86 -8.34 14.29 -5.91
C GLY A 86 -8.28 15.81 -6.09
N THR A 87 -7.75 16.31 -7.21
CA THR A 87 -7.74 17.74 -7.54
C THR A 87 -8.93 18.20 -8.37
N ASN A 88 -9.76 17.27 -8.87
CA ASN A 88 -10.93 17.62 -9.67
C ASN A 88 -12.07 18.11 -8.76
N PRO A 89 -12.68 19.29 -9.00
CA PRO A 89 -13.74 19.85 -8.15
C PRO A 89 -15.03 19.01 -8.09
N GLU A 90 -15.28 18.19 -9.12
CA GLU A 90 -16.46 17.32 -9.23
C GLU A 90 -16.22 15.92 -8.66
N GLN A 91 -14.97 15.57 -8.35
CA GLN A 91 -14.58 14.23 -7.90
C GLN A 91 -14.04 14.27 -6.48
N GLY A 92 -14.54 13.38 -5.63
CA GLY A 92 -14.21 13.37 -4.22
C GLY A 92 -13.16 12.32 -3.84
N ILE A 93 -12.79 12.33 -2.56
CA ILE A 93 -12.03 11.23 -1.94
C ILE A 93 -12.74 9.87 -2.14
N THR A 94 -14.07 9.88 -2.19
CA THR A 94 -14.88 8.69 -2.47
C THR A 94 -14.59 8.09 -3.86
N ASP A 95 -14.32 8.92 -4.87
CA ASP A 95 -14.02 8.43 -6.23
C ASP A 95 -12.61 7.85 -6.33
N ILE A 96 -11.67 8.38 -5.53
CA ILE A 96 -10.35 7.79 -5.35
C ILE A 96 -10.49 6.37 -4.80
N TYR A 97 -11.21 6.19 -3.69
CA TYR A 97 -11.41 4.86 -3.11
C TYR A 97 -12.21 3.92 -4.03
N GLY A 98 -13.24 4.45 -4.72
CA GLY A 98 -14.06 3.69 -5.66
C GLY A 98 -13.25 3.17 -6.86
N SER A 99 -12.42 4.03 -7.45
CA SER A 99 -11.55 3.65 -8.57
C SER A 99 -10.47 2.65 -8.17
N ILE A 100 -9.91 2.76 -6.96
CA ILE A 100 -8.95 1.78 -6.42
C ILE A 100 -9.60 0.41 -6.25
N ILE A 101 -10.80 0.35 -5.65
CA ILE A 101 -11.53 -0.92 -5.45
C ILE A 101 -11.93 -1.54 -6.80
N ALA A 102 -12.44 -0.73 -7.73
CA ALA A 102 -12.81 -1.19 -9.07
C ALA A 102 -11.58 -1.75 -9.82
N SER A 103 -10.45 -1.05 -9.77
CA SER A 103 -9.19 -1.50 -10.34
C SER A 103 -8.73 -2.84 -9.74
N GLY A 104 -8.81 -2.98 -8.40
CA GLY A 104 -8.49 -4.23 -7.71
C GLY A 104 -9.33 -5.42 -8.18
N ILE A 105 -10.65 -5.23 -8.35
CA ILE A 105 -11.55 -6.28 -8.85
C ILE A 105 -11.21 -6.65 -10.30
N ILE A 106 -10.95 -5.66 -11.15
CA ILE A 106 -10.57 -5.89 -12.55
C ILE A 106 -9.28 -6.70 -12.63
N ILE A 107 -8.27 -6.36 -11.83
CA ILE A 107 -7.00 -7.09 -11.76
C ILE A 107 -7.23 -8.53 -11.30
N MET A 108 -8.07 -8.75 -10.28
CA MET A 108 -8.40 -10.10 -9.81
C MET A 108 -9.07 -10.96 -10.89
N ILE A 109 -9.91 -10.38 -11.75
CA ILE A 109 -10.54 -11.09 -12.86
C ILE A 109 -9.52 -11.40 -13.97
N ILE A 110 -8.61 -10.47 -14.27
CA ILE A 110 -7.60 -10.63 -15.32
C ILE A 110 -6.48 -11.58 -14.89
N ALA A 111 -6.14 -11.60 -13.60
CA ALA A 111 -4.97 -12.32 -13.07
C ALA A 111 -4.95 -13.80 -13.47
N GLY A 112 -6.11 -14.41 -13.71
CA GLY A 112 -6.23 -15.83 -14.05
C GLY A 112 -5.88 -16.70 -12.85
N PHE A 113 -6.82 -17.54 -12.42
CA PHE A 113 -6.62 -18.44 -11.28
C PHE A 113 -5.72 -19.63 -11.65
#